data_AF-A0A0C2G932-F1
#
_entry.id   AF-A0A0C2G932-F1
#
_cell.length_a   1.000
_cell.length_b   1.000
_cell.length_c   1.000
_cell.angle_alpha   90.00
_cell.angle_beta   90.00
_cell.angle_gamma   90.00
#
_symmetry.space_group_name_H-M   'P 1'
#
loop_
_entity.id
_entity.type
_entity.pdbx_description
1 polymer ?
#
loop_
_entity_poly.entity_id
_entity_poly.type
_entity_poly.pdbx_seq_one_letter_code
_entity_poly.pdbx_strand_id
1 'polypeptide(L)'
;MHYPSLRFKGDARSLTKEPISREAYKANLVEAISVLRENLNRTIVSIVSMWNSQLIFDAQSLIEKGKRMQCGDHYMEKRDILCNEYRKVAYEIQNERKFDSEDFTVVVQGVMDNIRDAFRNKDGAYDKSFYAEDMFHLSKYGNAVIGKFLWNSMLEPVGNKSDNVNLGHDFIPLKCPTKKTKHDMIE
;
A
#
# COMPACT_ATOMS: atom_id res chain seq x y z
N MET A 1 7.84 -23.65 26.49
CA MET A 1 6.55 -23.69 25.78
C MET A 1 6.83 -23.72 24.29
N HIS A 2 6.58 -24.86 23.66
CA HIS A 2 6.69 -25.05 22.20
C HIS A 2 5.31 -24.73 21.63
N TYR A 3 5.17 -23.62 20.90
CA TYR A 3 3.99 -23.43 20.07
C TYR A 3 4.14 -24.32 18.84
N PRO A 4 3.18 -25.22 18.53
CA PRO A 4 3.24 -25.97 17.30
C PRO A 4 3.13 -24.97 16.14
N SER A 5 4.11 -24.98 15.23
CA SER A 5 4.06 -24.24 13.98
C SER A 5 2.81 -24.66 13.22
N LEU A 6 1.82 -23.79 13.13
CA LEU A 6 0.71 -23.94 12.20
C LEU A 6 1.28 -23.73 10.80
N ARG A 7 1.85 -24.78 10.21
CA ARG A 7 2.04 -24.82 8.77
C ARG A 7 0.64 -24.72 8.17
N PHE A 8 0.29 -23.56 7.65
CA PHE A 8 -0.76 -23.45 6.66
C PHE A 8 -0.37 -24.38 5.52
N LYS A 9 -0.99 -25.57 5.46
CA LYS A 9 -1.15 -26.27 4.20
C LYS A 9 -2.16 -25.42 3.44
N GLY A 10 -1.67 -24.35 2.81
CA GLY A 10 -2.41 -23.64 1.79
C GLY A 10 -2.80 -24.66 0.75
N ASP A 11 -4.06 -25.08 0.80
CA ASP A 11 -4.69 -25.78 -0.29
C ASP A 11 -4.44 -24.92 -1.53
N ALA A 12 -3.75 -25.47 -2.52
CA ALA A 12 -3.44 -24.81 -3.78
C ALA A 12 -4.72 -24.66 -4.62
N ARG A 13 -5.77 -24.09 -4.03
CA ARG A 13 -6.88 -23.51 -4.76
C ARG A 13 -6.29 -22.33 -5.50
N SER A 14 -5.87 -22.62 -6.73
CA SER A 14 -5.85 -21.68 -7.83
C SER A 14 -6.91 -20.62 -7.57
N LEU A 15 -6.50 -19.36 -7.52
CA LEU A 15 -7.44 -18.24 -7.59
C LEU A 15 -8.15 -18.38 -8.95
N THR A 16 -9.28 -19.09 -8.98
CA THR A 16 -10.01 -19.39 -10.23
C THR A 16 -10.73 -18.16 -10.79
N LYS A 17 -10.66 -17.03 -10.08
CA LYS A 17 -11.19 -15.75 -10.55
C LYS A 17 -10.07 -14.99 -11.24
N GLU A 18 -10.28 -14.70 -12.52
CA GLU A 18 -9.47 -13.72 -13.22
C GLU A 18 -9.55 -12.37 -12.51
N PRO A 19 -8.47 -11.58 -12.52
CA PRO A 19 -8.50 -10.23 -12.00
C PRO A 19 -9.48 -9.36 -12.79
N ILE A 20 -10.07 -8.36 -12.13
CA ILE A 20 -10.96 -7.43 -12.82
C ILE A 20 -10.18 -6.51 -13.76
N SER A 21 -10.83 -5.98 -14.81
CA SER A 21 -10.16 -5.03 -15.70
C SER A 21 -9.85 -3.71 -15.00
N ARG A 22 -8.96 -2.93 -15.60
CA ARG A 22 -8.64 -1.56 -15.16
C ARG A 22 -9.89 -0.68 -15.08
N GLU A 23 -10.78 -0.81 -16.07
CA GLU A 23 -12.03 -0.05 -16.19
C GLU A 23 -13.01 -0.44 -15.08
N ALA A 24 -13.15 -1.74 -14.82
CA ALA A 24 -13.97 -2.24 -13.72
C ALA A 24 -13.43 -1.77 -12.36
N TYR A 25 -12.11 -1.80 -12.17
CA TYR A 25 -11.47 -1.28 -10.96
C TYR A 25 -11.73 0.22 -10.77
N LYS A 26 -11.59 1.02 -11.84
CA LYS A 26 -11.90 2.46 -11.82
C LYS A 26 -13.38 2.71 -11.49
N ALA A 27 -14.30 1.98 -12.13
CA ALA A 27 -15.72 2.11 -11.89
C ALA A 27 -16.08 1.84 -10.41
N ASN A 28 -15.53 0.77 -9.83
CA ASN A 28 -15.75 0.43 -8.42
C ASN A 28 -15.23 1.52 -7.46
N LEU A 29 -14.05 2.09 -7.74
CA LEU A 29 -13.52 3.19 -6.91
C LEU A 29 -14.38 4.45 -7.03
N VAL A 30 -14.80 4.81 -8.25
CA VAL A 30 -15.67 5.98 -8.48
C VAL A 30 -17.01 5.79 -7.79
N GLU A 31 -17.60 4.60 -7.85
CA GLU A 31 -18.86 4.27 -7.15
C GLU A 31 -18.69 4.42 -5.64
N ALA A 32 -17.65 3.81 -5.06
CA ALA A 32 -17.38 3.89 -3.62
C ALA A 32 -17.17 5.34 -3.14
N ILE A 33 -16.37 6.13 -3.86
CA ILE A 33 -16.12 7.55 -3.52
C ILE A 33 -17.40 8.38 -3.65
N SER A 34 -18.26 8.08 -4.63
CA SER A 34 -19.55 8.76 -4.80
C SER A 34 -20.46 8.51 -3.59
N VAL A 35 -20.53 7.27 -3.09
CA VAL A 35 -21.25 6.95 -1.85
C VAL A 35 -20.70 7.74 -0.66
N LEU A 36 -19.38 7.84 -0.52
CA LEU A 36 -18.77 8.64 0.55
C LEU A 36 -19.13 10.13 0.43
N ARG A 37 -19.12 10.68 -0.79
CA ARG A 37 -19.49 12.08 -1.05
C ARG A 37 -20.95 12.37 -0.74
N GLU A 38 -21.85 11.44 -1.02
CA GLU A 38 -23.28 11.59 -0.76
C GLU A 38 -23.62 11.52 0.73
N ASN A 39 -22.79 10.87 1.55
CA ASN A 39 -23.12 10.53 2.93
C ASN A 39 -22.23 11.18 3.99
N LEU A 40 -21.11 11.81 3.61
CA LEU A 40 -20.17 12.43 4.55
C LEU A 40 -19.95 13.91 4.21
N ASN A 41 -20.01 14.76 5.24
CA ASN A 41 -19.71 16.18 5.12
C ASN A 41 -18.23 16.43 5.47
N ARG A 42 -17.59 17.43 4.84
CA ARG A 42 -16.23 17.91 5.20
C ARG A 42 -15.20 16.78 5.31
N THR A 43 -15.00 16.04 4.22
CA THR A 43 -14.25 14.78 4.18
C THR A 43 -13.06 14.82 3.23
N ILE A 44 -11.93 14.27 3.67
CA ILE A 44 -10.80 13.95 2.80
C ILE A 44 -10.75 12.43 2.67
N VAL A 45 -10.91 11.90 1.46
CA VAL A 45 -10.74 10.47 1.18
C VAL A 45 -9.26 10.21 0.89
N SER A 46 -8.60 9.55 1.82
CA SER A 46 -7.18 9.18 1.71
C SER A 46 -7.06 7.77 1.11
N ILE A 47 -6.62 7.68 -0.16
CA ILE A 47 -6.45 6.40 -0.85
C ILE A 47 -5.01 5.91 -0.70
N VAL A 48 -4.82 4.77 -0.03
CA VAL A 48 -3.55 4.03 -0.14
C VAL A 48 -3.58 3.27 -1.47
N SER A 49 -2.71 3.66 -2.40
CA SER A 49 -2.60 3.05 -3.71
C SER A 49 -2.15 1.58 -3.63
N MET A 50 -2.40 0.84 -4.72
CA MET A 50 -1.86 -0.51 -4.86
C MET A 50 -0.32 -0.45 -4.88
N TRP A 51 0.30 -0.96 -3.81
CA TRP A 51 1.76 -1.11 -3.72
C TRP A 51 2.32 -2.20 -4.64
N ASN A 52 3.64 -2.20 -4.81
CA ASN A 52 4.30 -3.30 -5.51
C ASN A 52 4.17 -4.59 -4.69
N SER A 53 3.75 -5.63 -5.40
CA SER A 53 3.52 -6.96 -4.84
C SER A 53 4.78 -7.59 -4.22
N GLN A 54 5.98 -7.19 -4.68
CA GLN A 54 7.28 -7.69 -4.23
C GLN A 54 7.50 -7.54 -2.73
N LEU A 55 6.92 -6.50 -2.10
CA LEU A 55 7.02 -6.31 -0.65
C LEU A 55 6.49 -7.53 0.12
N ILE A 56 5.50 -8.22 -0.44
CA ILE A 56 4.81 -9.33 0.21
C ILE A 56 5.16 -10.67 -0.43
N PHE A 57 5.03 -10.78 -1.76
CA PHE A 57 5.14 -12.06 -2.46
C PHE A 57 6.55 -12.64 -2.48
N ASP A 58 7.59 -11.80 -2.44
CA ASP A 58 8.97 -12.29 -2.37
C ASP A 58 9.42 -12.55 -0.93
N ALA A 59 8.68 -12.08 0.07
CA ALA A 59 9.12 -12.03 1.47
C ALA A 59 9.54 -13.40 2.00
N GLN A 60 8.66 -14.41 1.86
CA GLN A 60 8.96 -15.75 2.33
C GLN A 60 10.21 -16.33 1.66
N SER A 61 10.29 -16.24 0.33
CA SER A 61 11.42 -16.81 -0.43
C SER A 61 12.73 -16.09 -0.12
N LEU A 62 12.70 -14.77 0.02
CA LEU A 62 13.86 -13.97 0.38
C LEU A 62 14.35 -14.28 1.80
N ILE A 63 13.44 -14.45 2.76
CA ILE A 63 13.77 -14.76 4.16
C ILE A 63 14.30 -16.18 4.31
N GLU A 64 13.65 -17.17 3.70
CA GLU A 64 14.00 -18.58 3.87
C GLU A 64 15.16 -19.03 2.99
N LYS A 65 15.29 -18.45 1.78
CA LYS A 65 16.18 -18.95 0.72
C LYS A 65 17.19 -17.91 0.23
N GLY A 66 17.05 -16.64 0.61
CA GLY A 66 17.88 -15.54 0.11
C GLY A 66 17.69 -15.25 -1.38
N LYS A 67 16.58 -15.70 -1.98
CA LYS A 67 16.29 -15.56 -3.41
C LYS A 67 14.83 -15.15 -3.62
N ARG A 68 14.57 -14.31 -4.63
CA ARG A 68 13.20 -13.92 -5.00
C ARG A 68 12.36 -15.14 -5.36
N MET A 69 11.05 -15.03 -5.18
CA MET A 69 10.13 -16.10 -5.54
C MET A 69 10.24 -16.37 -7.04
N GLN A 70 10.37 -17.63 -7.42
CA GLN A 70 10.34 -18.06 -8.81
C GLN A 70 9.00 -18.76 -9.06
N CYS A 71 7.96 -17.97 -9.32
CA CYS A 71 6.77 -18.47 -10.01
C CYS A 71 7.00 -18.22 -11.50
N GLY A 72 6.49 -19.08 -12.39
CA GLY A 72 6.73 -18.93 -13.83
C GLY A 72 6.53 -17.48 -14.29
N ASP A 73 7.53 -16.92 -14.98
CA ASP A 73 7.74 -15.48 -15.16
C ASP A 73 6.47 -14.72 -15.59
N HIS A 74 5.65 -15.35 -16.44
CA HIS A 74 4.38 -14.83 -16.93
C HIS A 74 3.39 -14.39 -15.82
N TYR A 75 3.30 -15.15 -14.72
CA TYR A 75 2.34 -14.86 -13.65
C TYR A 75 2.79 -13.68 -12.78
N MET A 76 4.10 -13.57 -12.53
CA MET A 76 4.65 -12.46 -11.76
C MET A 76 4.56 -11.16 -12.55
N GLU A 77 4.91 -11.20 -13.84
CA GLU A 77 4.80 -10.06 -14.73
C GLU A 77 3.33 -9.59 -14.87
N LYS A 78 2.38 -10.49 -15.12
CA LYS A 78 0.95 -10.15 -15.22
C LYS A 78 0.44 -9.46 -13.95
N ARG A 79 0.82 -9.97 -12.77
CA ARG A 79 0.46 -9.38 -11.48
C ARG A 79 1.05 -7.98 -11.31
N ASP A 80 2.33 -7.80 -11.62
CA ASP A 80 3.02 -6.52 -11.41
C ASP A 80 2.50 -5.44 -12.36
N ILE A 81 2.21 -5.81 -13.61
CA ILE A 81 1.50 -4.95 -14.57
C ILE A 81 0.14 -4.55 -13.99
N LEU A 82 -0.63 -5.49 -13.48
CA LEU A 82 -1.96 -5.20 -12.95
C LEU A 82 -1.93 -4.29 -11.70
N CYS A 83 -1.03 -4.56 -10.75
CA CYS A 83 -0.82 -3.71 -9.58
C CYS A 83 -0.47 -2.27 -10.01
N ASN A 84 0.40 -2.15 -11.01
CA ASN A 84 0.79 -0.87 -11.58
C ASN A 84 -0.39 -0.14 -12.27
N GLU A 85 -1.24 -0.85 -13.01
CA GLU A 85 -2.43 -0.26 -13.64
C GLU A 85 -3.47 0.19 -12.61
N TYR A 86 -3.74 -0.60 -11.57
CA TYR A 86 -4.65 -0.20 -10.49
C TYR A 86 -4.12 1.00 -9.69
N ARG A 87 -2.81 1.05 -9.46
CA ARG A 87 -2.15 2.22 -8.87
C ARG A 87 -2.35 3.47 -9.73
N LYS A 88 -2.11 3.38 -11.04
CA LYS A 88 -2.35 4.51 -11.98
C LYS A 88 -3.80 4.98 -11.94
N VAL A 89 -4.77 4.09 -11.83
CA VAL A 89 -6.19 4.45 -11.70
C VAL A 89 -6.45 5.31 -10.47
N ALA A 90 -5.84 5.00 -9.32
CA ALA A 90 -6.00 5.82 -8.12
C ALA A 90 -5.52 7.27 -8.35
N TYR A 91 -4.35 7.44 -8.97
CA TYR A 91 -3.83 8.77 -9.33
C TYR A 91 -4.66 9.46 -10.41
N GLU A 92 -5.18 8.72 -11.39
CA GLU A 92 -6.09 9.26 -12.40
C GLU A 92 -7.33 9.87 -11.73
N ILE A 93 -7.95 9.14 -10.79
CA ILE A 93 -9.13 9.64 -10.05
C ILE A 93 -8.81 10.91 -9.26
N GLN A 94 -7.66 10.98 -8.59
CA GLN A 94 -7.20 12.20 -7.91
C GLN A 94 -7.02 13.35 -8.91
N ASN A 95 -6.29 13.11 -10.01
CA ASN A 95 -5.90 14.13 -10.97
C ASN A 95 -7.06 14.63 -11.85
N GLU A 96 -8.12 13.83 -12.00
CA GLU A 96 -9.36 14.25 -12.66
C GLU A 96 -10.11 15.33 -11.87
N ARG A 97 -9.84 15.44 -10.56
CA ARG A 97 -10.46 16.44 -9.65
C ARG A 97 -11.99 16.41 -9.64
N LYS A 98 -12.61 15.34 -10.15
CA LYS A 98 -14.07 15.16 -10.23
C LYS A 98 -14.75 15.30 -8.86
N PHE A 99 -14.06 14.90 -7.81
CA PHE A 99 -14.56 14.91 -6.44
C PHE A 99 -14.18 16.15 -5.64
N ASP A 100 -13.34 17.04 -6.19
CA ASP A 100 -12.86 18.21 -5.46
C ASP A 100 -13.96 19.25 -5.28
N SER A 101 -14.03 19.79 -4.07
CA SER A 101 -14.90 20.86 -3.62
C SER A 101 -14.36 21.42 -2.30
N GLU A 102 -14.96 22.49 -1.78
CA GLU A 102 -14.50 23.13 -0.53
C GLU A 102 -14.58 22.20 0.69
N ASP A 103 -15.43 21.18 0.65
CA ASP A 103 -15.69 20.26 1.76
C ASP A 103 -15.49 18.79 1.40
N PHE A 104 -15.02 18.47 0.19
CA PHE A 104 -14.74 17.10 -0.18
C PHE A 104 -13.58 17.03 -1.18
N THR A 105 -12.63 16.13 -0.96
CA THR A 105 -11.53 15.86 -1.91
C THR A 105 -11.00 14.43 -1.75
N VAL A 106 -10.26 13.97 -2.75
CA VAL A 106 -9.62 12.65 -2.80
C VAL A 106 -8.12 12.85 -2.94
N VAL A 107 -7.34 12.23 -2.04
CA VAL A 107 -5.87 12.32 -2.05
C VAL A 107 -5.27 10.93 -1.96
N VAL A 108 -4.38 10.61 -2.89
CA VAL A 108 -3.62 9.36 -2.92
C VAL A 108 -2.37 9.50 -2.06
N GLN A 109 -2.10 8.49 -1.23
CA GLN A 109 -0.91 8.38 -0.41
C GLN A 109 0.05 7.37 -1.02
N GLY A 110 0.96 7.86 -1.86
CA GLY A 110 1.93 7.07 -2.62
C GLY A 110 3.08 6.45 -1.81
N VAL A 111 3.01 6.44 -0.48
CA VAL A 111 4.14 6.17 0.43
C VAL A 111 4.89 4.84 0.21
N MET A 112 4.29 3.90 -0.54
CA MET A 112 4.85 2.58 -0.83
C MET A 112 4.98 2.29 -2.34
N ASP A 113 4.73 3.28 -3.21
CA ASP A 113 4.64 3.10 -4.66
C ASP A 113 5.93 2.58 -5.30
N ASN A 114 7.09 2.91 -4.74
CA ASN A 114 8.40 2.52 -5.27
C ASN A 114 9.17 1.53 -4.39
N ILE A 115 8.53 0.96 -3.36
CA ILE A 115 9.12 -0.12 -2.56
C ILE A 115 9.05 -1.42 -3.36
N ARG A 116 10.21 -2.00 -3.74
CA ARG A 116 10.31 -3.19 -4.61
C ARG A 116 11.12 -4.34 -4.01
N ASP A 117 11.26 -4.35 -2.69
CA ASP A 117 11.92 -5.41 -1.93
C ASP A 117 11.05 -5.79 -0.73
N ALA A 118 11.28 -7.00 -0.21
CA ALA A 118 10.72 -7.38 1.08
C ALA A 118 11.30 -6.50 2.20
N PHE A 119 10.57 -6.41 3.31
CA PHE A 119 10.96 -5.58 4.44
C PHE A 119 12.34 -5.99 4.98
N ARG A 120 13.18 -4.97 5.14
CA ARG A 120 14.47 -5.08 5.81
C ARG A 120 14.44 -4.23 7.07
N ASN A 121 14.97 -4.76 8.15
CA ASN A 121 15.16 -4.00 9.37
C ASN A 121 16.31 -2.99 9.22
N LYS A 122 16.56 -2.19 10.27
CA LYS A 122 17.62 -1.17 10.32
C LYS A 122 19.03 -1.70 10.02
N ASP A 123 19.27 -3.00 10.24
CA ASP A 123 20.56 -3.65 10.00
C ASP A 123 20.67 -4.17 8.55
N GLY A 124 19.64 -3.94 7.72
CA GLY A 124 19.57 -4.37 6.33
C GLY A 124 19.17 -5.85 6.15
N ALA A 125 18.87 -6.57 7.23
CA ALA A 125 18.46 -7.97 7.18
C ALA A 125 16.95 -8.09 6.90
N TYR A 126 16.56 -9.10 6.12
CA TYR A 126 15.14 -9.42 5.98
C TYR A 126 14.56 -9.85 7.33
N ASP A 127 13.44 -9.26 7.70
CA ASP A 127 12.87 -9.43 9.03
C ASP A 127 11.44 -9.98 8.95
N LYS A 128 11.30 -11.24 9.34
CA LYS A 128 10.01 -11.94 9.36
C LYS A 128 8.99 -11.31 10.30
N SER A 129 9.41 -10.58 11.33
CA SER A 129 8.50 -10.00 12.31
C SER A 129 7.59 -8.91 11.72
N PHE A 130 7.95 -8.37 10.56
CA PHE A 130 7.11 -7.44 9.80
C PHE A 130 5.85 -8.10 9.23
N TYR A 131 5.90 -9.40 8.99
CA TYR A 131 4.83 -10.20 8.39
C TYR A 131 4.10 -11.03 9.45
N ALA A 132 2.82 -11.33 9.18
CA ALA A 132 2.04 -12.28 9.95
C ALA A 132 2.54 -13.71 9.72
N GLU A 133 1.95 -14.67 10.44
CA GLU A 133 2.37 -16.08 10.40
C GLU A 133 2.30 -16.69 8.99
N ASP A 134 1.41 -16.21 8.13
CA ASP A 134 1.28 -16.66 6.74
C ASP A 134 2.33 -16.07 5.77
N MET A 135 3.23 -15.21 6.26
CA MET A 135 4.27 -14.51 5.48
C MET A 135 3.71 -13.68 4.31
N PHE A 136 2.43 -13.31 4.37
CA PHE A 136 1.73 -12.53 3.36
C PHE A 136 1.09 -11.29 3.97
N HIS A 137 0.24 -11.45 4.98
CA HIS A 137 -0.33 -10.29 5.66
C HIS A 137 0.71 -9.60 6.54
N LEU A 138 0.49 -8.33 6.85
CA LEU A 138 1.33 -7.59 7.76
C LEU A 138 1.07 -8.02 9.20
N SER A 139 2.12 -8.10 10.02
CA SER A 139 1.98 -8.29 11.47
C SER A 139 1.46 -7.02 12.15
N LYS A 140 1.23 -7.09 13.46
CA LYS A 140 1.01 -5.88 14.28
C LYS A 140 2.16 -4.89 14.14
N TYR A 141 3.40 -5.37 14.07
CA TYR A 141 4.58 -4.54 13.88
C TYR A 141 4.59 -3.93 12.47
N GLY A 142 4.37 -4.72 11.41
CA GLY A 142 4.33 -4.19 10.04
C GLY A 142 3.25 -3.13 9.81
N ASN A 143 2.05 -3.34 10.34
CA ASN A 143 0.98 -2.33 10.32
C ASN A 143 1.38 -1.05 11.08
N ALA A 144 2.07 -1.17 12.23
CA ALA A 144 2.52 0.00 12.99
C ALA A 144 3.58 0.81 12.22
N VAL A 145 4.55 0.13 11.59
CA VAL A 145 5.57 0.79 10.76
C VAL A 145 4.92 1.56 9.61
N ILE A 146 4.07 0.90 8.81
CA ILE A 146 3.39 1.55 7.68
C ILE A 146 2.49 2.68 8.15
N GLY A 147 1.77 2.51 9.27
CA GLY A 147 0.95 3.56 9.87
C GLY A 147 1.74 4.84 10.17
N LYS A 148 2.98 4.72 10.66
CA LYS A 148 3.86 5.89 10.92
C LYS A 148 4.25 6.60 9.62
N PHE A 149 4.64 5.84 8.60
CA PHE A 149 4.99 6.42 7.29
C PHE A 149 3.79 7.04 6.60
N LEU A 150 2.63 6.38 6.64
CA LEU A 150 1.37 6.91 6.10
C LEU A 150 0.97 8.21 6.80
N TRP A 151 1.06 8.28 8.13
CA TRP A 151 0.80 9.52 8.87
C TRP A 151 1.69 10.67 8.41
N ASN A 152 2.99 10.40 8.26
CA ASN A 152 3.94 11.41 7.82
C ASN A 152 3.73 11.84 6.37
N SER A 153 3.28 10.93 5.50
CA SER A 153 2.94 11.19 4.09
C SER A 153 1.64 11.99 3.94
N MET A 154 0.65 11.74 4.81
CA MET A 154 -0.57 12.56 4.85
C MET A 154 -0.28 14.03 5.13
N LEU A 155 0.84 14.35 5.80
CA LEU A 155 1.28 15.72 6.12
C LEU A 155 2.24 16.33 5.10
N GLU A 156 2.51 15.63 4.00
CA GLU A 156 3.30 16.14 2.87
C GLU A 156 2.40 16.79 1.81
N PRO A 157 2.85 17.87 1.15
CA PRO A 157 2.08 18.54 0.11
C PRO A 157 1.65 17.57 -1.00
N VAL A 158 0.47 17.80 -1.55
CA VAL A 158 0.00 17.04 -2.72
C VAL A 158 0.95 17.30 -3.89
N GLY A 159 1.27 16.26 -4.67
CA GLY A 159 2.28 16.34 -5.74
C GLY A 159 3.73 16.25 -5.28
N ASN A 160 4.01 16.36 -3.98
CA ASN A 160 5.37 16.20 -3.41
C ASN A 160 5.38 15.24 -2.21
N LYS A 161 4.61 14.15 -2.32
CA LYS A 161 4.59 13.07 -1.34
C LYS A 161 5.74 12.11 -1.57
N SER A 162 6.34 11.63 -0.49
CA SER A 162 7.34 10.57 -0.52
C SER A 162 6.72 9.29 -1.11
N ASP A 163 7.46 8.61 -1.98
CA ASP A 163 6.99 7.39 -2.64
C ASP A 163 7.93 6.18 -2.47
N ASN A 164 9.12 6.41 -1.92
CA ASN A 164 10.15 5.43 -1.67
C ASN A 164 10.76 5.60 -0.27
N VAL A 165 10.03 5.18 0.76
CA VAL A 165 10.47 5.30 2.15
C VAL A 165 11.31 4.09 2.59
N ASN A 166 12.29 4.34 3.47
CA ASN A 166 13.02 3.26 4.13
C ASN A 166 12.22 2.75 5.34
N LEU A 167 11.43 1.68 5.15
CA LEU A 167 10.62 1.10 6.22
C LEU A 167 11.45 0.62 7.42
N GLY A 168 12.72 0.24 7.23
CA GLY A 168 13.62 -0.15 8.32
C GLY A 168 14.04 1.01 9.23
N HIS A 169 13.80 2.26 8.82
CA HIS A 169 13.94 3.46 9.63
C HIS A 169 12.62 3.75 10.39
N ASP A 170 12.11 2.75 11.10
CA ASP A 170 10.82 2.83 11.81
C ASP A 170 10.84 3.71 13.08
N PHE A 171 12.02 4.15 13.51
CA PHE A 171 12.20 5.13 14.59
C PHE A 171 11.92 6.58 14.17
N ILE A 172 11.53 6.82 12.91
CA ILE A 172 11.11 8.13 12.43
C ILE A 172 10.02 8.74 13.35
N PRO A 173 10.14 10.02 13.76
CA PRO A 173 9.13 10.67 14.58
C PRO A 173 7.83 10.91 13.78
N LEU A 174 6.70 10.90 14.48
CA LEU A 174 5.43 11.33 13.90
C LEU A 174 5.43 12.85 13.73
N LYS A 175 5.21 13.32 12.51
CA LYS A 175 5.07 14.74 12.21
C LYS A 175 3.81 15.28 12.90
N CYS A 176 3.93 16.47 13.48
CA CYS A 176 2.78 17.21 14.02
C CYS A 176 2.31 18.23 12.98
N PRO A 177 0.99 18.35 12.71
CA PRO A 177 0.48 19.41 11.85
C PRO A 177 0.80 20.79 12.41
N THR A 178 1.35 21.69 11.59
CA THR A 178 1.54 23.10 11.97
C THR A 178 0.44 23.96 11.37
N LYS A 179 0.26 25.19 11.86
CA LYS A 179 -0.71 26.13 11.24
C LYS A 179 -0.39 26.43 9.78
N LYS A 180 0.89 26.39 9.38
CA LYS A 180 1.36 26.66 8.02
C LYS A 180 1.08 25.49 7.08
N THR A 181 1.26 24.25 7.55
CA THR A 181 1.01 23.04 6.77
C THR A 181 -0.47 22.85 6.39
N LYS A 182 -1.41 23.55 7.02
CA LYS A 182 -2.85 23.42 6.71
C LYS A 182 -3.23 23.95 5.32
N HIS A 183 -2.49 24.92 4.78
CA HIS A 183 -2.80 25.53 3.48
C HIS A 183 -2.23 24.70 2.31
N ASP A 184 -1.02 24.14 2.45
CA ASP A 184 -0.30 23.44 1.37
C ASP A 184 -0.73 21.97 1.15
N MET A 185 -1.75 21.48 1.88
CA MET A 185 -2.23 20.09 1.79
C MET A 185 -3.38 19.91 0.79
N ILE A 186 -3.94 21.01 0.29
CA ILE A 186 -5.16 21.03 -0.51
C ILE A 186 -4.95 21.80 -1.84
N GLU A 187 -3.97 22.72 -1.88
CA GLU A 187 -3.53 23.44 -3.08
C GLU A 187 -2.38 22.71 -3.79
#